data_AF-A0A0F2Q8Q3-F1
#
_entry.id   AF-A0A0F2Q8Q3-F1
#
_cell.length_a   1.000
_cell.length_b   1.000
_cell.length_c   1.000
_cell.angle_alpha   90.00
_cell.angle_beta   90.00
_cell.angle_gamma   90.00
#
_symmetry.space_group_name_H-M   'P 1'
#
loop_
_entity.id
_entity.type
_entity.pdbx_description
1 polymer ?
#
loop_
_entity_poly.entity_id
_entity_poly.type
_entity_poly.pdbx_seq_one_letter_code
_entity_poly.pdbx_strand_id
1 'polypeptide(L)'
;MKITAKIITRTAILLALTIAVQQMKVQWLTGPAINAILILATGYTGILTGIIIGIFSPVMAFLQGIMPLAIAVPVIMVGNALLCLGFYWARKVNNLVGITVGAIVKFSFLSLAVNFIIQVPPKVAQALSFPQLITALIGGVIAVMILKYLPENE
;
A
#
# COMPACT_ATOMS: atom_id res chain seq x y z
N MET A 1 -3.21 8.13 18.91
CA MET A 1 -4.47 8.30 18.16
C MET A 1 -5.57 7.57 18.91
N LYS A 2 -6.67 8.22 19.29
CA LYS A 2 -7.82 7.53 19.89
C LYS A 2 -8.63 6.88 18.77
N ILE A 3 -8.95 5.59 18.89
CA ILE A 3 -9.79 4.89 17.90
C ILE A 3 -11.23 5.37 18.11
N THR A 4 -11.80 5.99 17.08
CA THR A 4 -13.18 6.47 17.08
C THR A 4 -14.00 5.74 16.02
N ALA A 5 -15.33 5.76 16.15
CA ALA A 5 -16.23 5.19 15.15
C ALA A 5 -15.95 5.73 13.74
N LYS A 6 -15.65 7.03 13.60
CA LYS A 6 -15.27 7.69 12.34
C LYS A 6 -14.05 7.03 11.68
N ILE A 7 -13.01 6.71 12.46
CA ILE A 7 -11.79 6.05 11.96
C ILE A 7 -12.09 4.61 11.52
N ILE A 8 -12.88 3.87 12.31
CA ILE A 8 -13.27 2.50 11.97
C ILE A 8 -14.05 2.49 10.66
N THR A 9 -15.09 3.32 10.53
CA THR A 9 -15.92 3.40 9.32
C THR A 9 -15.10 3.77 8.09
N ARG A 10 -14.21 4.77 8.19
CA ARG A 10 -13.32 5.15 7.07
C ARG A 10 -12.36 4.03 6.68
N THR A 11 -11.78 3.35 7.67
CA THR A 11 -10.88 2.22 7.42
C THR A 11 -11.63 1.09 6.72
N ALA A 12 -12.85 0.77 7.15
CA ALA A 12 -13.70 -0.23 6.52
C ALA A 12 -14.07 0.12 5.07
N ILE A 13 -14.47 1.37 4.80
CA ILE A 13 -14.80 1.82 3.44
C ILE A 13 -13.57 1.76 2.52
N LEU A 14 -12.40 2.24 2.99
CA LEU A 14 -11.17 2.21 2.19
C LEU A 14 -10.66 0.78 1.97
N LEU A 15 -10.83 -0.11 2.95
CA LEU A 15 -10.54 -1.54 2.77
C LEU A 15 -11.48 -2.18 1.75
N ALA A 16 -12.78 -1.89 1.82
CA ALA A 16 -13.77 -2.36 0.85
C ALA A 16 -13.44 -1.86 -0.57
N LEU A 17 -13.04 -0.59 -0.70
CA LEU A 17 -12.58 -0.03 -1.97
C LEU A 17 -11.32 -0.75 -2.47
N THR A 18 -10.37 -1.07 -1.58
CA THR A 18 -9.16 -1.83 -1.94
C THR A 18 -9.53 -3.19 -2.51
N ILE A 19 -10.47 -3.88 -1.86
CA ILE A 19 -10.99 -5.18 -2.30
C ILE A 19 -11.70 -5.07 -3.66
N ALA A 20 -12.52 -4.03 -3.86
CA ALA A 20 -13.19 -3.82 -5.14
C ALA A 20 -12.19 -3.57 -6.29
N VAL A 21 -11.17 -2.75 -6.05
CA VAL A 21 -10.08 -2.50 -7.02
C VAL A 21 -9.32 -3.78 -7.36
N GLN A 22 -9.07 -4.66 -6.38
CA GLN A 22 -8.40 -5.94 -6.62
C GLN A 22 -9.14 -6.81 -7.65
N GLN A 23 -10.47 -6.75 -7.69
CA GLN A 23 -11.31 -7.54 -8.61
C GLN A 23 -11.13 -7.15 -10.08
N MET A 24 -10.53 -5.99 -10.38
CA MET A 24 -10.24 -5.60 -11.75
C MET A 24 -9.22 -6.56 -12.39
N LYS A 25 -8.34 -7.21 -11.60
CA LYS A 25 -7.31 -8.18 -12.07
C LYS A 25 -6.37 -7.64 -13.16
N VAL A 26 -6.32 -6.32 -13.35
CA VAL A 26 -5.42 -5.64 -14.29
C VAL A 26 -4.21 -5.09 -13.53
N GLN A 27 -3.09 -5.81 -13.53
CA GLN A 27 -1.93 -5.52 -12.67
C GLN A 27 -1.38 -4.09 -12.78
N TRP A 28 -1.34 -3.53 -13.99
CA TRP A 28 -0.82 -2.17 -14.22
C TRP A 28 -1.75 -1.07 -13.69
N LEU A 29 -3.02 -1.40 -13.40
CA LEU A 29 -4.01 -0.49 -12.84
C LEU A 29 -4.28 -0.76 -11.35
N THR A 30 -4.38 -2.03 -10.96
CA THR A 30 -4.63 -2.44 -9.58
C THR A 30 -3.46 -2.08 -8.66
N GLY A 31 -2.22 -2.27 -9.12
CA GLY A 31 -1.02 -1.94 -8.36
C GLY A 31 -0.99 -0.46 -7.92
N PRO A 32 -1.05 0.51 -8.86
CA PRO A 32 -1.10 1.92 -8.52
C PRO A 32 -2.31 2.29 -7.66
N ALA A 33 -3.50 1.75 -7.97
CA ALA A 33 -4.71 2.07 -7.23
C ALA A 33 -4.66 1.60 -5.77
N ILE A 34 -4.16 0.38 -5.48
CA ILE A 34 -3.98 -0.11 -4.11
C ILE A 34 -2.99 0.78 -3.35
N ASN A 35 -1.84 1.11 -3.95
CA ASN A 35 -0.86 1.99 -3.32
C ASN A 35 -1.44 3.40 -3.08
N ALA A 36 -2.27 3.90 -3.99
CA ALA A 36 -2.98 5.16 -3.79
C ALA A 36 -3.89 5.10 -2.56
N ILE A 37 -4.67 4.03 -2.41
CA ILE A 37 -5.55 3.85 -1.24
C ILE A 37 -4.74 3.77 0.06
N LEU A 38 -3.58 3.09 0.06
CA LEU A 38 -2.70 3.04 1.24
C LEU A 38 -2.19 4.43 1.64
N ILE A 39 -1.65 5.19 0.68
CA ILE A 39 -1.15 6.55 0.95
C ILE A 39 -2.28 7.49 1.33
N LEU A 40 -3.46 7.38 0.70
CA LEU A 40 -4.65 8.15 1.04
C LEU A 40 -5.13 7.83 2.46
N ALA A 41 -5.20 6.55 2.82
CA ALA A 41 -5.57 6.08 4.15
C ALA A 41 -4.63 6.60 5.23
N THR A 42 -3.31 6.48 5.01
CA THR A 42 -2.29 7.05 5.90
C THR A 42 -2.38 8.57 5.95
N GLY A 43 -2.61 9.19 4.80
CA GLY A 43 -2.55 10.61 4.57
C GLY A 43 -3.70 11.39 5.21
N TYR A 44 -4.89 10.81 5.08
CA TYR A 44 -6.16 11.39 5.47
C TYR A 44 -6.59 10.91 6.86
N THR A 45 -6.82 9.61 7.02
CA THR A 45 -7.42 9.04 8.24
C THR A 45 -6.37 8.80 9.33
N GLY A 46 -5.13 8.52 8.94
CA GLY A 46 -3.99 8.37 9.84
C GLY A 46 -3.21 7.08 9.62
N ILE A 47 -2.04 7.01 10.26
CA ILE A 47 -1.05 5.93 10.05
C ILE A 47 -1.60 4.53 10.28
N LEU A 48 -2.41 4.33 11.34
CA LEU A 48 -2.97 3.02 11.66
C LEU A 48 -3.92 2.53 10.57
N THR A 49 -4.72 3.40 9.97
CA THR A 49 -5.64 3.05 8.89
C THR A 49 -4.89 2.52 7.67
N GLY A 50 -3.81 3.20 7.26
CA GLY A 50 -2.98 2.72 6.16
C GLY A 50 -2.30 1.39 6.45
N ILE A 51 -1.76 1.20 7.67
CA ILE A 51 -1.12 -0.06 8.07
C ILE A 51 -2.15 -1.21 8.09
N ILE A 52 -3.33 -1.00 8.66
CA ILE A 52 -4.40 -2.02 8.69
C ILE A 52 -4.74 -2.44 7.26
N ILE A 53 -4.99 -1.49 6.36
CA ILE A 53 -5.30 -1.82 4.96
C ILE A 53 -4.10 -2.50 4.28
N GLY A 54 -2.87 -2.06 4.57
CA GLY A 54 -1.64 -2.64 4.06
C GLY A 54 -1.44 -4.11 4.46
N ILE A 55 -1.89 -4.48 5.65
CA ILE A 55 -1.86 -5.83 6.20
C ILE A 55 -3.01 -6.68 5.65
N PHE A 56 -4.23 -6.15 5.57
CA PHE A 56 -5.38 -6.95 5.13
C PHE A 56 -5.45 -7.10 3.60
N SER A 57 -4.95 -6.15 2.83
CA SER A 57 -5.04 -6.19 1.37
C SER A 57 -4.37 -7.42 0.72
N PRO A 58 -3.17 -7.89 1.11
CA PRO A 58 -2.56 -9.06 0.50
C PRO A 58 -3.23 -10.36 0.96
N VAL A 59 -3.76 -10.38 2.18
CA VAL A 59 -4.56 -11.51 2.70
C VAL A 59 -5.82 -11.69 1.85
N MET A 60 -6.55 -10.59 1.58
CA MET A 60 -7.75 -10.64 0.74
C MET A 60 -7.42 -11.03 -0.70
N ALA A 61 -6.32 -10.51 -1.26
CA ALA A 61 -5.87 -10.90 -2.61
C ALA A 61 -5.52 -12.39 -2.71
N PHE A 62 -4.93 -12.97 -1.66
CA PHE A 62 -4.66 -14.41 -1.58
C PHE A 62 -5.95 -15.22 -1.50
N LEU A 63 -6.88 -14.84 -0.62
CA LEU A 63 -8.18 -15.53 -0.46
C LEU A 63 -9.04 -15.48 -1.74
N GLN A 64 -8.88 -14.44 -2.56
CA GLN A 64 -9.56 -14.30 -3.84
C GLN A 64 -8.88 -15.05 -5.00
N GLY A 65 -7.75 -15.72 -4.74
CA GLY A 65 -6.98 -16.43 -5.76
C GLY A 65 -6.25 -15.52 -6.76
N ILE A 66 -6.15 -14.23 -6.48
CA ILE A 66 -5.41 -13.27 -7.33
C ILE A 66 -3.90 -13.48 -7.16
N MET A 67 -3.48 -13.79 -5.93
CA MET A 67 -2.10 -14.10 -5.60
C MET A 67 -1.97 -15.57 -5.20
N PRO A 68 -1.35 -16.43 -6.02
CA PRO A 68 -1.30 -17.87 -5.73
C PRO A 68 -0.29 -18.24 -4.64
N LEU A 69 0.58 -17.32 -4.22
CA LEU A 69 1.74 -17.64 -3.38
C LEU A 69 1.56 -17.15 -1.92
N ALA A 70 1.18 -18.06 -1.02
CA ALA A 70 0.97 -17.74 0.40
C ALA A 70 2.23 -17.19 1.09
N ILE A 71 3.41 -17.68 0.73
CA ILE A 71 4.68 -17.23 1.34
C ILE A 71 5.02 -15.76 1.03
N ALA A 72 4.49 -15.21 -0.06
CA ALA A 72 4.69 -13.80 -0.40
C ALA A 72 3.78 -12.87 0.41
N VAL A 73 2.66 -13.37 0.96
CA VAL A 73 1.66 -12.56 1.66
C VAL A 73 2.26 -11.80 2.84
N PRO A 74 2.96 -12.44 3.81
CA PRO A 74 3.56 -11.72 4.94
C PRO A 74 4.58 -10.67 4.52
N VAL A 75 5.37 -10.96 3.48
CA VAL A 75 6.38 -10.04 2.95
C VAL A 75 5.71 -8.78 2.36
N ILE A 76 4.63 -8.95 1.61
CA ILE A 76 3.89 -7.80 1.06
C ILE A 76 3.20 -7.01 2.15
N MET A 77 2.66 -7.67 3.18
CA MET A 77 2.05 -6.99 4.34
C MET A 77 3.05 -6.05 5.01
N VAL A 78 4.28 -6.54 5.27
CA VAL A 78 5.35 -5.73 5.86
C VAL A 78 5.76 -4.60 4.90
N GLY A 79 5.93 -4.89 3.61
CA GLY A 79 6.26 -3.86 2.62
C GLY A 79 5.23 -2.74 2.53
N ASN A 80 3.93 -3.07 2.58
CA ASN A 80 2.86 -2.09 2.60
C ASN A 80 2.81 -1.28 3.90
N ALA A 81 3.07 -1.91 5.05
CA ALA A 81 3.19 -1.19 6.31
C ALA A 81 4.38 -0.22 6.31
N LEU A 82 5.52 -0.66 5.76
CA LEU A 82 6.71 0.17 5.59
C LEU A 82 6.48 1.36 4.64
N LEU A 83 5.72 1.18 3.56
CA LEU A 83 5.28 2.29 2.70
C LEU A 83 4.52 3.35 3.51
N CYS A 84 3.55 2.91 4.33
CA CYS A 84 2.75 3.80 5.17
C CYS A 84 3.61 4.52 6.22
N LEU A 85 4.51 3.81 6.89
CA LEU A 85 5.44 4.37 7.88
C LEU A 85 6.39 5.40 7.24
N GLY A 86 7.03 5.02 6.13
CA GLY A 86 7.96 5.88 5.41
C GLY A 86 7.28 7.16 4.91
N PHE A 87 6.09 7.03 4.30
CA PHE A 87 5.28 8.19 3.91
C PHE A 87 4.92 9.06 5.11
N TYR A 88 4.41 8.48 6.20
CA TYR A 88 3.96 9.24 7.37
C TYR A 88 5.07 10.07 8.02
N TRP A 89 6.28 9.54 8.12
CA TRP A 89 7.40 10.29 8.72
C TRP A 89 8.01 11.29 7.75
N ALA A 90 8.25 10.91 6.50
CA ALA A 90 8.93 11.76 5.53
C ALA A 90 8.02 12.86 4.96
N ARG A 91 6.69 12.70 5.00
CA ARG A 91 5.75 13.75 4.58
C ARG A 91 5.80 15.03 5.41
N LYS A 92 6.45 14.99 6.59
CA LYS A 92 6.71 16.19 7.41
C LYS A 92 7.52 17.25 6.67
N VAL A 93 8.35 16.84 5.71
CA VAL A 93 9.09 17.77 4.82
C VAL A 93 8.14 18.25 3.72
N ASN A 94 7.62 17.33 2.92
CA ASN A 94 6.48 17.54 2.01
C ASN A 94 5.94 16.18 1.53
N ASN A 95 4.74 16.19 0.95
CA ASN A 95 4.08 14.96 0.52
C ASN A 95 4.86 14.18 -0.56
N LEU A 96 5.60 14.85 -1.47
CA LEU A 96 6.39 14.18 -2.52
C LEU A 96 7.60 13.42 -1.94
N VAL A 97 8.29 14.02 -0.96
CA VAL A 97 9.37 13.37 -0.20
C VAL A 97 8.80 12.18 0.57
N GLY A 98 7.62 12.34 1.17
CA GLY A 98 6.86 11.24 1.77
C GLY A 98 6.68 10.05 0.83
N ILE A 99 6.12 10.29 -0.36
CA ILE A 99 5.86 9.23 -1.35
C ILE A 99 7.17 8.55 -1.75
N THR A 100 8.19 9.36 -2.07
CA THR A 100 9.48 8.87 -2.58
C THR A 100 10.17 7.98 -1.55
N VAL A 101 10.26 8.44 -0.30
CA VAL A 101 10.87 7.66 0.78
C VAL A 101 10.07 6.38 1.06
N GLY A 102 8.75 6.48 1.19
CA GLY A 102 7.90 5.30 1.42
C GLY A 102 8.01 4.26 0.30
N ALA A 103 8.02 4.70 -0.96
CA ALA A 103 8.14 3.83 -2.12
C ALA A 103 9.52 3.15 -2.19
N ILE A 104 10.60 3.89 -1.93
CA ILE A 104 11.96 3.33 -1.88
C ILE A 104 12.08 2.31 -0.75
N VAL A 105 11.58 2.61 0.46
CA VAL A 105 11.66 1.68 1.60
C VAL A 105 10.88 0.39 1.29
N LYS A 106 9.66 0.50 0.76
CA LYS A 106 8.86 -0.66 0.35
C LYS A 106 9.58 -1.49 -0.71
N PHE A 107 10.08 -0.84 -1.77
CA PHE A 107 10.78 -1.52 -2.86
C PHE A 107 12.04 -2.24 -2.37
N SER A 108 12.89 -1.56 -1.59
CA SER A 108 14.12 -2.14 -1.06
C SER A 108 13.83 -3.35 -0.18
N PHE A 109 12.84 -3.24 0.71
CA PHE A 109 12.43 -4.37 1.54
C PHE A 109 11.92 -5.55 0.72
N LEU A 110 10.98 -5.31 -0.21
CA LEU A 110 10.41 -6.38 -1.04
C LEU A 110 11.46 -7.04 -1.92
N SER A 111 12.31 -6.23 -2.57
CA SER A 111 13.40 -6.71 -3.43
C SER A 111 14.38 -7.57 -2.63
N LEU A 112 14.82 -7.13 -1.45
CA LEU A 112 15.69 -7.94 -0.60
C LEU A 112 15.00 -9.23 -0.15
N ALA A 113 13.73 -9.15 0.25
CA ALA A 113 13.00 -10.31 0.73
C ALA A 113 12.82 -11.38 -0.36
N VAL A 114 12.42 -11.00 -1.58
CA VAL A 114 12.20 -11.99 -2.67
C VAL A 114 13.47 -12.55 -3.29
N ASN A 115 14.60 -11.86 -3.13
CA ASN A 115 15.89 -12.33 -3.67
C ASN A 115 16.71 -13.10 -2.63
N PHE A 116 16.56 -12.83 -1.33
CA PHE A 116 17.43 -13.38 -0.29
C PHE A 116 16.70 -14.12 0.84
N ILE A 117 15.41 -13.86 1.08
CA ILE A 117 14.69 -14.42 2.24
C ILE A 117 13.72 -15.51 1.80
N ILE A 118 12.88 -15.23 0.81
CA ILE A 118 11.88 -16.17 0.31
C ILE A 118 12.25 -16.63 -1.10
N GLN A 119 12.31 -17.94 -1.31
CA GLN A 119 12.50 -18.50 -2.64
C GLN A 119 11.14 -18.57 -3.33
N VAL A 120 10.96 -17.74 -4.35
CA VAL A 120 9.73 -17.67 -5.15
C VAL A 120 10.04 -17.87 -6.63
N PRO A 121 9.07 -18.29 -7.45
CA PRO A 121 9.29 -18.40 -8.89
C PRO A 121 9.79 -17.07 -9.49
N PRO A 122 10.70 -17.09 -10.49
CA PRO A 122 11.31 -15.88 -11.04
C PRO A 122 10.30 -14.81 -11.47
N LYS A 123 9.16 -15.23 -12.04
CA LYS A 123 8.06 -14.34 -12.43
C LYS A 123 7.47 -13.57 -11.25
N VAL A 124 7.33 -14.22 -10.08
CA VAL A 124 6.80 -13.59 -8.87
C VAL A 124 7.82 -12.63 -8.27
N ALA A 125 9.10 -13.02 -8.20
CA ALA A 125 10.18 -12.15 -7.73
C ALA A 125 10.28 -10.86 -8.56
N GLN A 126 10.20 -10.98 -9.89
CA GLN A 126 10.20 -9.82 -10.80
C GLN A 126 8.98 -8.92 -10.59
N ALA A 127 7.79 -9.50 -10.41
CA ALA A 127 6.56 -8.75 -10.15
C ALA A 127 6.57 -8.00 -8.80
N LEU A 128 7.29 -8.52 -7.80
CA LEU A 128 7.42 -7.93 -6.46
C LEU A 128 8.61 -6.97 -6.31
N SER A 129 9.42 -6.81 -7.35
CA SER A 129 10.60 -5.95 -7.34
C SER A 129 10.31 -4.59 -8.00
N PHE A 130 10.97 -4.28 -9.11
CA PHE A 130 10.92 -2.94 -9.73
C PHE A 130 9.49 -2.41 -10.05
N PRO A 131 8.52 -3.24 -10.49
CA PRO A 131 7.14 -2.79 -10.66
C PRO A 131 6.50 -2.22 -9.39
N GLN A 132 6.87 -2.70 -8.20
CA GLN A 132 6.34 -2.16 -6.93
C GLN A 132 6.77 -0.72 -6.68
N LEU A 133 7.98 -0.34 -7.12
CA LEU A 133 8.45 1.03 -7.01
C LEU A 133 7.62 1.96 -7.89
N ILE A 134 7.46 1.61 -9.16
CA ILE A 134 6.70 2.41 -10.13
C ILE A 134 5.25 2.56 -9.69
N THR A 135 4.62 1.46 -9.30
CA THR A 135 3.21 1.48 -8.85
C THR A 135 3.02 2.27 -7.56
N ALA A 136 3.96 2.20 -6.62
CA ALA A 136 3.91 3.00 -5.40
C ALA A 136 4.07 4.50 -5.65
N LEU A 137 4.96 4.89 -6.57
CA LEU A 137 5.14 6.30 -6.97
C LEU A 137 3.89 6.85 -7.67
N ILE A 138 3.38 6.14 -8.68
CA ILE A 138 2.16 6.55 -9.41
C ILE A 138 0.97 6.63 -8.44
N GLY A 139 0.76 5.59 -7.64
CA GLY A 139 -0.31 5.57 -6.64
C GLY A 139 -0.18 6.69 -5.62
N GLY A 140 1.04 6.95 -5.13
CA GLY A 140 1.30 8.03 -4.19
C GLY A 140 1.00 9.41 -4.77
N VAL A 141 1.42 9.67 -6.02
CA VAL A 141 1.12 10.93 -6.72
C VAL A 141 -0.40 11.12 -6.88
N ILE A 142 -1.13 10.07 -7.29
CA ILE A 142 -2.60 10.09 -7.36
C ILE A 142 -3.20 10.40 -5.99
N ALA A 143 -2.75 9.73 -4.94
CA ALA A 143 -3.26 9.93 -3.58
C ALA A 143 -3.04 11.38 -3.10
N VAL A 144 -1.87 11.96 -3.37
CA VAL A 144 -1.58 13.36 -2.99
C VAL A 144 -2.42 14.35 -3.77
N MET A 145 -2.73 14.09 -5.04
CA MET A 145 -3.70 14.91 -5.77
C MET A 145 -5.08 14.86 -5.12
N ILE A 146 -5.55 13.69 -4.72
CA ILE A 146 -6.85 13.52 -4.05
C ILE A 146 -6.84 14.20 -2.67
N LEU A 147 -5.76 14.07 -1.89
CA LEU A 147 -5.62 14.69 -0.57
C LEU A 147 -5.76 16.22 -0.61
N LYS A 148 -5.41 16.87 -1.73
CA LYS A 148 -5.57 18.33 -1.88
C LYS A 148 -7.02 18.78 -1.96
N TYR A 149 -7.94 17.90 -2.35
CA TYR A 149 -9.36 18.22 -2.51
C TYR A 149 -10.23 17.68 -1.37
N LEU A 150 -9.66 16.89 -0.46
CA LEU A 150 -10.38 16.38 0.69
C LEU A 150 -10.44 17.43 1.81
N PRO A 151 -11.60 17.63 2.47
CA PRO A 151 -11.73 18.58 3.57
C PRO A 151 -10.88 18.13 4.75
N GLU A 152 -10.32 19.10 5.49
CA GLU A 152 -9.51 18.80 6.67
C GLU A 152 -10.29 17.92 7.67
N ASN A 153 -9.57 16.98 8.26
CA ASN A 153 -10.15 16.05 9.22
C ASN A 153 -10.21 16.71 10.60
N GLU A 154 -11.32 17.39 10.86
CA GLU A 154 -11.78 17.73 12.22
C GLU A 154 -12.06 16.47 13.05
#